data_AF-A0A6N0KE49-F1
#
_entry.id   AF-A0A6N0KE49-F1
#
_cell.length_a   1.000
_cell.length_b   1.000
_cell.length_c   1.000
_cell.angle_alpha   90.00
_cell.angle_beta   90.00
_cell.angle_gamma   90.00
#
_symmetry.space_group_name_H-M   'P 1'
#
loop_
_entity.id
_entity.type
_entity.pdbx_description
1 polymer ?
#
loop_
_entity_poly.entity_id
_entity_poly.type
_entity_poly.pdbx_seq_one_letter_code
_entity_poly.pdbx_strand_id
1 'polypeptide(L)'
;MSSSRLGVLVLALLLLTATLLGGCENTHQHLLAQGYPPAYADGFDDGCGSGRQAAGSISGEFRKDVPRYLREAIYASGWGDGFEQCRSMARSEERRRFEERQWDDRDDDWQRDRDRALARALRER
;
A
#
# COMPACT_ATOMS: atom_id res chain seq x y z
N MET A 1 -31.72 -9.46 32.02
CA MET A 1 -30.36 -10.03 31.84
C MET A 1 -29.95 -10.24 30.38
N SER A 2 -30.88 -10.30 29.41
CA SER A 2 -30.53 -10.45 27.98
C SER A 2 -30.01 -9.14 27.34
N SER A 3 -30.66 -8.00 27.60
CA SER A 3 -30.28 -6.70 26.99
C SER A 3 -28.88 -6.22 27.37
N SER A 4 -28.41 -6.49 28.59
CA SER A 4 -27.06 -6.09 29.03
C SER A 4 -25.96 -6.90 28.33
N ARG A 5 -26.23 -8.17 28.00
CA ARG A 5 -25.27 -9.04 27.30
C ARG A 5 -25.15 -8.68 25.82
N LEU A 6 -26.27 -8.32 25.19
CA LEU A 6 -26.30 -7.77 23.83
C LEU A 6 -25.55 -6.42 23.76
N GLY A 7 -25.74 -5.53 24.74
CA GLY A 7 -25.02 -4.24 24.79
C GLY A 7 -23.51 -4.40 24.89
N VAL A 8 -23.03 -5.33 25.74
CA VAL A 8 -21.59 -5.61 25.90
C VAL A 8 -20.99 -6.21 24.63
N LEU A 9 -21.72 -7.11 23.94
CA LEU A 9 -21.24 -7.72 22.69
C LEU A 9 -21.17 -6.70 21.55
N VAL A 10 -22.14 -5.81 21.43
CA VAL A 10 -22.11 -4.71 20.43
C VAL A 10 -20.96 -3.75 20.72
N LEU A 11 -20.74 -3.39 21.98
CA LEU A 11 -19.64 -2.50 22.37
C LEU A 11 -18.27 -3.14 22.09
N ALA A 12 -18.11 -4.43 22.39
CA ALA A 12 -16.89 -5.19 22.10
C ALA A 12 -16.62 -5.28 20.60
N LEU A 13 -17.66 -5.51 19.79
CA LEU A 13 -17.54 -5.58 18.34
C LEU A 13 -17.14 -4.22 17.73
N LEU A 14 -17.71 -3.12 18.24
CA LEU A 14 -17.35 -1.75 17.81
C LEU A 14 -15.92 -1.37 18.18
N LEU A 15 -15.43 -1.79 19.36
CA LEU A 15 -14.04 -1.58 19.75
C LEU A 15 -13.08 -2.42 18.91
N LEU A 16 -13.45 -3.65 18.55
CA LEU A 16 -12.65 -4.53 17.69
C LEU A 16 -12.55 -4.01 16.25
N THR A 17 -13.65 -3.49 15.70
CA THR A 17 -13.63 -2.90 14.35
C THR A 17 -12.85 -1.59 14.30
N ALA A 18 -12.90 -0.78 15.36
CA ALA A 18 -12.12 0.45 15.48
C ALA A 18 -10.60 0.18 15.52
N THR A 19 -10.14 -0.91 16.16
CA THR A 19 -8.71 -1.27 16.17
C THR A 19 -8.26 -1.88 14.83
N LEU A 20 -9.13 -2.62 14.13
CA LEU A 20 -8.85 -3.18 12.81
C LEU A 20 -8.73 -2.13 11.69
N LEU A 21 -9.32 -0.94 11.88
CA LEU A 21 -9.19 0.20 10.96
C LEU A 21 -7.93 1.07 11.25
N GLY A 22 -7.25 0.83 12.37
CA GLY A 22 -6.06 1.55 12.80
C GLY A 22 -4.80 1.00 12.13
N GLY A 23 -4.62 1.29 10.83
CA GLY A 23 -3.48 0.79 10.08
C GLY A 23 -2.98 1.68 8.94
N CYS A 24 -3.35 2.96 8.89
CA CYS A 24 -2.53 3.94 8.19
C CYS A 24 -1.41 4.36 9.14
N GLU A 25 -0.44 3.48 9.38
CA GLU A 25 0.76 3.88 10.10
C GLU A 25 1.50 4.90 9.24
N ASN A 26 1.40 6.18 9.61
CA ASN A 26 2.14 7.22 8.96
C ASN A 26 3.62 6.99 9.28
N THR A 27 4.43 6.60 8.28
CA THR A 27 5.86 6.30 8.45
C THR A 27 6.60 7.43 9.17
N HIS A 28 6.17 8.67 8.98
CA HIS A 28 6.66 9.82 9.74
C HIS A 28 6.54 9.63 11.26
N GLN A 29 5.36 9.27 11.76
CA GLN A 29 5.11 9.03 13.18
C GLN A 29 5.89 7.81 13.71
N HIS A 30 6.01 6.78 12.88
CA HIS A 30 6.81 5.60 13.21
C HIS A 30 8.29 5.95 13.42
N LEU A 31 8.87 6.74 12.51
CA LEU A 31 10.24 7.22 12.62
C LEU A 31 10.43 8.08 13.88
N LEU A 32 9.49 8.98 14.18
CA LEU A 32 9.53 9.75 15.43
C LEU A 32 9.48 8.86 16.67
N ALA A 33 8.61 7.85 16.68
CA ALA A 33 8.50 6.90 17.80
C ALA A 33 9.78 6.06 17.99
N GLN A 34 10.53 5.82 16.91
CA GLN A 34 11.84 5.16 16.96
C GLN A 34 12.99 6.10 17.34
N GLY A 35 12.73 7.38 17.55
CA GLY A 35 13.74 8.36 17.96
C GLY A 35 14.53 8.98 16.81
N TYR A 36 14.07 8.84 15.55
CA TYR A 36 14.66 9.59 14.45
C TYR A 36 14.43 11.09 14.64
N PRO A 37 15.37 11.94 14.21
CA PRO A 37 15.19 13.39 14.29
C PRO A 37 13.95 13.85 13.49
N PRO A 38 13.19 14.85 13.97
CA PRO A 38 12.02 15.34 13.25
C PRO A 38 12.30 15.76 11.81
N ALA A 39 13.44 16.39 11.56
CA ALA A 39 13.85 16.77 10.22
C ALA A 39 14.05 15.58 9.27
N TYR A 40 14.52 14.45 9.79
CA TYR A 40 14.66 13.23 9.01
C TYR A 40 13.28 12.68 8.64
N ALA A 41 12.36 12.63 9.62
CA ALA A 41 11.00 12.16 9.40
C ALA A 41 10.25 13.05 8.38
N ASP A 42 10.37 14.38 8.50
CA ASP A 42 9.81 15.34 7.54
C ASP A 42 10.35 15.10 6.12
N GLY A 43 11.68 15.00 6.00
CA GLY A 43 12.34 14.71 4.73
C GLY A 43 11.84 13.39 4.14
N PHE A 44 11.76 12.36 4.96
CA PHE A 44 11.29 11.04 4.55
C PHE A 44 9.87 11.06 4.01
N ASP A 45 8.93 11.77 4.65
CA ASP A 45 7.55 11.87 4.15
C ASP A 45 7.46 12.60 2.79
N ASP A 46 8.19 13.70 2.64
CA ASP A 46 8.29 14.46 1.39
C ASP A 46 8.95 13.63 0.27
N GLY A 47 10.03 12.93 0.61
CA GLY A 47 10.75 12.02 -0.27
C GLY A 47 9.86 10.88 -0.73
N CYS A 48 9.15 10.24 0.19
CA CYS A 48 8.29 9.10 -0.09
C CYS A 48 7.13 9.46 -1.04
N GLY A 49 6.47 10.60 -0.84
CA GLY A 49 5.47 11.13 -1.78
C GLY A 49 6.05 11.33 -3.19
N SER A 50 7.23 11.94 -3.26
CA SER A 50 7.96 12.17 -4.50
C SER A 50 8.38 10.88 -5.20
N GLY A 51 8.82 9.87 -4.44
CA GLY A 51 9.24 8.57 -4.94
C GLY A 51 8.08 7.80 -5.56
N ARG A 52 6.90 7.82 -4.92
CA ARG A 52 5.67 7.24 -5.48
C ARG A 52 5.28 7.93 -6.79
N GLN A 53 5.36 9.27 -6.85
CA GLN A 53 5.06 10.00 -8.08
C GLN A 53 6.04 9.62 -9.20
N ALA A 54 7.34 9.52 -8.89
CA ALA A 54 8.37 9.12 -9.85
C ALA A 54 8.23 7.66 -10.34
N ALA A 55 7.49 6.83 -9.61
CA ALA A 55 7.08 5.48 -10.03
C ALA A 55 5.75 5.48 -10.81
N GLY A 56 5.18 6.63 -11.13
CA GLY A 56 3.92 6.75 -11.88
C GLY A 56 2.65 6.61 -11.04
N SER A 57 2.76 6.61 -9.71
CA SER A 57 1.56 6.57 -8.85
C SER A 57 0.77 7.87 -8.92
N ILE A 58 -0.55 7.76 -9.11
CA ILE A 58 -1.50 8.89 -9.08
C ILE A 58 -1.61 9.50 -7.67
N SER A 59 -1.33 8.72 -6.62
CA SER A 59 -1.36 9.18 -5.22
C SER A 59 -0.05 9.82 -4.74
N GLY A 60 0.96 9.94 -5.62
CA GLY A 60 2.22 10.60 -5.30
C GLY A 60 2.18 12.09 -5.65
N GLU A 61 2.49 12.94 -4.68
CA GLU A 61 2.81 14.35 -4.92
C GLU A 61 4.31 14.57 -4.69
N PHE A 62 4.98 15.16 -5.69
CA PHE A 62 6.36 15.60 -5.52
C PHE A 62 6.43 16.76 -4.54
N ARG A 63 7.18 16.55 -3.45
CA ARG A 63 7.43 17.50 -2.39
C ARG A 63 8.92 17.52 -2.10
N LYS A 64 9.55 18.69 -2.19
CA LYS A 64 10.95 18.91 -1.79
C LYS A 64 11.09 20.37 -1.37
N ASP A 65 11.28 20.61 -0.09
CA ASP A 65 11.69 21.92 0.41
C ASP A 65 13.16 22.16 0.03
N VAL A 66 13.39 22.74 -1.15
CA VAL A 66 14.75 22.93 -1.70
C VAL A 66 15.64 23.76 -0.76
N PRO A 67 15.21 24.91 -0.22
CA PRO A 67 16.01 25.64 0.76
C PRO A 67 16.41 24.81 1.98
N ARG A 68 15.49 24.00 2.52
CA ARG A 68 15.78 23.12 3.66
C ARG A 68 16.71 21.97 3.26
N TYR A 69 16.46 21.33 2.12
CA TYR A 69 17.29 20.26 1.55
C TYR A 69 18.76 20.68 1.39
N LEU A 70 19.02 21.92 0.98
CA LEU A 70 20.38 22.42 0.80
C LEU A 70 21.10 22.79 2.10
N ARG A 71 20.35 23.12 3.17
CA ARG A 71 20.93 23.63 4.44
C ARG A 71 20.92 22.60 5.57
N GLU A 72 20.00 21.66 5.54
CA GLU A 72 19.75 20.69 6.60
C GLU A 72 20.01 19.27 6.10
N ALA A 73 21.23 18.79 6.32
CA ALA A 73 21.67 17.46 5.87
C ALA A 73 20.75 16.33 6.35
N ILE A 74 20.19 16.44 7.55
CA ILE A 74 19.30 15.43 8.13
C ILE A 74 17.98 15.33 7.35
N TYR A 75 17.40 16.46 6.94
CA TYR A 75 16.23 16.47 6.05
C TYR A 75 16.59 15.90 4.67
N ALA A 76 17.75 16.27 4.12
CA ALA A 76 18.20 15.78 2.82
C ALA A 76 18.39 14.26 2.79
N SER A 77 18.98 13.68 3.84
CA SER A 77 19.11 12.23 4.00
C SER A 77 17.74 11.55 4.08
N GLY A 78 16.86 12.03 4.96
CA GLY A 78 15.50 11.50 5.07
C GLY A 78 14.76 11.54 3.74
N TRP A 79 14.86 12.65 3.00
CA TRP A 79 14.26 12.79 1.67
C TRP A 79 14.79 11.78 0.66
N GLY A 80 16.11 11.55 0.62
CA GLY A 80 16.71 10.56 -0.26
C GLY A 80 16.23 9.13 0.06
N ASP A 81 16.25 8.77 1.34
CA ASP A 81 15.88 7.43 1.81
C ASP A 81 14.39 7.15 1.55
N GLY A 82 13.52 8.10 1.90
CA GLY A 82 12.08 7.99 1.63
C GLY A 82 11.76 7.91 0.15
N PHE A 83 12.44 8.71 -0.69
CA PHE A 83 12.28 8.68 -2.14
C PHE A 83 12.58 7.31 -2.73
N GLU A 84 13.73 6.73 -2.40
CA GLU A 84 14.13 5.44 -2.95
C GLU A 84 13.25 4.30 -2.46
N GLN A 85 12.95 4.28 -1.16
CA GLN A 85 12.12 3.24 -0.57
C GLN A 85 10.74 3.20 -1.22
N CYS A 86 10.04 4.34 -1.28
CA CYS A 86 8.67 4.37 -1.78
C CYS A 86 8.60 4.25 -3.31
N ARG A 87 9.63 4.68 -4.04
CA ARG A 87 9.75 4.41 -5.49
C ARG A 87 9.89 2.91 -5.77
N SER A 88 10.73 2.23 -5.00
CA SER A 88 10.93 0.78 -5.14
C SER A 88 9.68 -0.02 -4.78
N MET A 89 8.98 0.38 -3.70
CA MET A 89 7.71 -0.22 -3.30
C MET A 89 6.65 -0.06 -4.38
N ALA A 90 6.43 1.17 -4.89
CA ALA A 90 5.45 1.42 -5.94
C ALA A 90 5.73 0.62 -7.22
N ARG A 91 6.99 0.54 -7.68
CA ARG A 91 7.37 -0.29 -8.83
C ARG A 91 7.15 -1.78 -8.59
N SER A 92 7.39 -2.25 -7.36
CA SER A 92 7.19 -3.66 -7.01
C SER A 92 5.71 -4.01 -6.94
N GLU A 93 4.87 -3.11 -6.43
CA GLU A 93 3.42 -3.27 -6.44
C GLU A 93 2.86 -3.27 -7.87
N GLU A 94 3.33 -2.37 -8.73
CA GLU A 94 2.94 -2.34 -10.14
C GLU A 94 3.28 -3.66 -10.84
N ARG A 95 4.50 -4.18 -10.63
CA ARG A 95 4.92 -5.47 -11.17
C ARG A 95 4.04 -6.62 -10.68
N ARG A 96 3.76 -6.71 -9.38
CA ARG A 96 2.87 -7.74 -8.83
C ARG A 96 1.48 -7.67 -9.44
N ARG A 97 0.90 -6.47 -9.55
CA ARG A 97 -0.42 -6.29 -10.18
C ARG A 97 -0.43 -6.69 -11.65
N PHE A 98 0.66 -6.47 -12.37
CA PHE A 98 0.80 -6.93 -13.75
C PHE A 98 0.86 -8.46 -13.82
N GLU A 99 1.65 -9.09 -12.97
CA GLU A 99 1.78 -10.56 -12.89
C GLU A 99 0.46 -11.23 -12.50
N GLU A 100 -0.28 -10.66 -11.54
CA GLU A 100 -1.61 -11.13 -11.12
C GLU A 100 -2.61 -11.08 -12.27
N ARG A 101 -2.72 -9.95 -12.98
CA ARG A 101 -3.61 -9.84 -14.16
C ARG A 101 -3.25 -10.86 -15.24
N GLN A 102 -1.96 -11.04 -15.51
CA GLN A 102 -1.47 -12.03 -16.47
C GLN A 102 -1.76 -13.47 -16.02
N TRP A 103 -1.83 -13.74 -14.71
CA TRP A 103 -2.23 -15.03 -14.18
C TRP A 103 -3.72 -15.27 -14.39
N ASP A 104 -4.55 -14.29 -14.02
CA ASP A 104 -6.02 -14.37 -14.14
C ASP A 104 -6.46 -14.58 -15.60
N ASP A 105 -5.89 -13.83 -16.55
CA ASP A 105 -6.23 -13.95 -17.97
C ASP A 105 -5.96 -15.37 -18.50
N ARG A 106 -4.87 -16.01 -18.06
CA ARG A 106 -4.52 -17.38 -18.46
C ARG A 106 -5.46 -18.41 -17.85
N ASP A 107 -5.85 -18.24 -16.60
CA ASP A 107 -6.79 -19.14 -15.93
C ASP A 107 -8.15 -19.09 -16.65
N ASP A 108 -8.62 -17.90 -16.99
CA ASP A 108 -9.84 -17.67 -17.76
C ASP A 108 -9.82 -18.33 -19.15
N ASP A 109 -8.71 -18.22 -19.88
CA ASP A 109 -8.51 -18.90 -21.16
C ASP A 109 -8.56 -20.42 -21.01
N TRP A 110 -7.90 -20.95 -19.98
CA TRP A 110 -7.92 -22.38 -19.69
C TRP A 110 -9.33 -22.90 -19.40
N GLN A 111 -10.12 -22.17 -18.60
CA GLN A 111 -11.51 -22.53 -18.31
C GLN A 111 -12.35 -22.58 -19.59
N ARG A 112 -12.21 -21.56 -20.45
CA ARG A 112 -12.92 -21.50 -21.75
C ARG A 112 -12.60 -22.70 -22.63
N ASP A 113 -11.33 -23.08 -22.72
CA ASP A 113 -10.92 -24.20 -23.58
C ASP A 113 -11.38 -25.54 -23.04
N ARG A 114 -11.37 -25.72 -21.71
CA ARG A 114 -11.96 -26.89 -21.06
C ARG A 114 -13.45 -27.02 -21.37
N ASP A 115 -14.20 -25.93 -21.24
CA ASP A 115 -15.65 -25.93 -21.48
C ASP A 115 -15.99 -26.20 -22.95
N ARG A 116 -15.20 -25.65 -23.90
CA ARG A 116 -15.31 -25.97 -25.33
C ARG A 116 -15.02 -27.45 -25.61
N ALA A 117 -14.00 -28.01 -24.96
CA ALA A 117 -13.67 -29.44 -25.10
C ALA A 117 -14.81 -30.33 -24.60
N LEU A 118 -15.38 -30.00 -23.44
CA LEU A 118 -16.55 -30.71 -22.90
C LEU A 118 -17.75 -30.61 -23.85
N ALA A 119 -18.05 -29.41 -24.36
CA ALA A 119 -19.17 -29.22 -25.29
C ALA A 119 -19.01 -30.02 -26.59
N ARG A 120 -17.79 -30.15 -27.11
CA ARG A 120 -17.49 -31.01 -28.28
C ARG A 120 -17.73 -32.49 -27.95
N ALA A 121 -17.22 -32.96 -26.81
CA ALA A 121 -17.39 -34.35 -26.38
C ALA A 121 -18.86 -34.73 -26.16
N LEU A 122 -19.70 -33.80 -25.68
CA LEU A 122 -21.14 -34.01 -25.51
C LEU A 122 -21.91 -34.04 -26.84
N ARG A 123 -21.42 -33.39 -27.90
CA ARG A 123 -22.06 -33.40 -29.23
C ARG A 123 -21.73 -34.64 -30.04
N GLU A 124 -20.62 -35.30 -29.76
CA GLU A 124 -20.17 -36.53 -30.42
C GLU A 124 -20.81 -37.79 -29.82
N ARG A 125 -21.78 -37.64 -28.90
CA ARG A 125 -22.47 -38.71 -28.19
C ARG A 125 -23.95 -38.72 -28.51
#